data_AF-A0A178LF50-F1
#
_entry.id   AF-A0A178LF50-F1
#
_cell.length_a   1.000
_cell.length_b   1.000
_cell.length_c   1.000
_cell.angle_alpha   90.00
_cell.angle_beta   90.00
_cell.angle_gamma   90.00
#
_symmetry.space_group_name_H-M   'P 1'
#
loop_
_entity.id
_entity.type
_entity.pdbx_description
1 polymer ?
#
loop_
_entity_poly.entity_id
_entity_poly.type
_entity_poly.pdbx_seq_one_letter_code
_entity_poly.pdbx_strand_id
1 'polypeptide(L)'
;MSKPAQSAFRPIERINLGNRLLRRREVELKTGKSRAAIYADIRAGTFPEPVPIGRSSVAWLEAEIDQWIADRLAERKLISAAP
;
A
#
# COMPACT_ATOMS: atom_id res chain seq x y z
N MET A 1 6.53 -23.87 35.24
CA MET A 1 5.92 -23.66 33.90
C MET A 1 5.57 -22.18 33.77
N SER A 2 6.45 -21.38 33.16
CA SER A 2 6.26 -19.92 33.07
C SER A 2 5.91 -19.53 31.64
N LYS A 3 4.66 -19.12 31.40
CA LYS A 3 4.29 -18.36 30.19
C LYS A 3 4.93 -16.97 30.31
N PRO A 4 5.74 -16.49 29.35
CA PRO A 4 6.11 -15.09 29.36
C PRO A 4 4.89 -14.23 29.00
N ALA A 5 4.86 -13.07 29.63
CA ALA A 5 3.79 -12.11 29.68
C ALA A 5 3.41 -11.56 28.29
N GLN A 6 2.15 -11.12 28.20
CA GLN A 6 1.57 -10.42 27.06
C GLN A 6 2.50 -9.33 26.52
N SER A 7 2.66 -9.32 25.20
CA SER A 7 3.41 -8.31 24.46
C SER A 7 2.94 -6.90 24.84
N ALA A 8 3.75 -6.20 25.63
CA ALA A 8 3.50 -4.82 26.00
C ALA A 8 3.53 -3.96 24.73
N PHE A 9 2.49 -3.14 24.54
CA PHE A 9 2.45 -2.14 23.48
C PHE A 9 3.70 -1.26 23.59
N ARG A 10 4.58 -1.35 22.58
CA ARG A 10 5.79 -0.52 22.52
C ARG A 10 5.42 0.85 21.95
N PRO A 11 6.01 1.96 22.46
CA PRO A 11 5.92 3.24 21.77
C PRO A 11 6.56 3.07 20.40
N ILE A 12 5.73 3.17 19.36
CA ILE A 12 6.20 3.19 17.97
C ILE A 12 6.65 4.63 17.69
N GLU A 13 7.70 4.80 16.89
CA GLU A 13 8.01 6.13 16.32
C GLU A 13 6.72 6.69 15.72
N ARG A 14 6.40 7.96 16.03
CA ARG A 14 5.16 8.61 15.57
C ARG A 14 5.03 8.39 14.07
N ILE A 15 3.95 7.73 13.68
CA ILE A 15 3.59 7.56 12.28
C ILE A 15 3.41 8.95 11.64
N ASN A 16 4.24 9.27 10.64
CA ASN A 16 4.19 10.54 9.91
C ASN A 16 2.83 10.69 9.21
N LEU A 17 2.37 11.94 9.03
CA LEU A 17 1.18 12.24 8.22
C LEU A 17 1.39 11.65 6.81
N GLY A 18 0.54 10.70 6.40
CA GLY A 18 0.75 9.83 5.23
C GLY A 18 0.75 8.32 5.56
N ASN A 19 0.79 7.96 6.85
CA ASN A 19 0.78 6.58 7.33
C ASN A 19 -0.62 5.99 7.54
N ARG A 20 -1.62 6.47 6.81
CA ARG A 20 -2.96 5.89 6.88
C ARG A 20 -2.99 4.59 6.09
N LEU A 21 -3.66 3.59 6.66
CA LEU A 21 -3.90 2.33 5.97
C LEU A 21 -5.16 2.44 5.12
N LEU A 22 -5.02 2.23 3.81
CA LEU A 22 -6.11 2.22 2.86
C LEU A 22 -6.66 0.81 2.72
N ARG A 23 -7.97 0.64 2.91
CA ARG A 23 -8.64 -0.61 2.53
C ARG A 23 -8.74 -0.68 1.01
N ARG A 24 -8.91 -1.89 0.48
CA ARG A 24 -9.01 -2.16 -0.98
C ARG A 24 -9.92 -1.16 -1.73
N ARG A 25 -11.11 -0.86 -1.19
CA ARG A 25 -12.05 0.08 -1.82
C ARG A 25 -11.46 1.48 -1.99
N GLU A 26 -10.68 1.95 -1.02
CA GLU A 26 -10.02 3.26 -1.08
C GLU A 26 -8.86 3.25 -2.08
N VAL A 27 -8.12 2.15 -2.16
CA VAL A 27 -7.09 1.95 -3.20
C VAL A 27 -7.73 1.96 -4.60
N GLU A 28 -8.86 1.30 -4.79
CA GLU A 28 -9.60 1.34 -6.06
C GLU A 28 -10.04 2.76 -6.42
N LEU A 29 -10.58 3.52 -5.45
CA LEU A 29 -10.99 4.92 -5.66
C LEU A 29 -9.79 5.81 -6.00
N LYS A 30 -8.66 5.64 -5.29
CA LYS A 30 -7.49 6.49 -5.42
C LYS A 30 -6.69 6.22 -6.69
N THR A 31 -6.63 4.96 -7.13
CA THR A 31 -5.88 4.54 -8.33
C THR A 31 -6.73 4.41 -9.59
N GLY A 32 -8.06 4.36 -9.45
CA GLY A 32 -8.99 4.05 -10.55
C GLY A 32 -8.89 2.59 -11.04
N LYS A 33 -8.05 1.75 -10.43
CA LYS A 33 -7.91 0.34 -10.81
C LYS A 33 -9.03 -0.51 -10.21
N SER A 34 -9.50 -1.50 -10.96
CA SER A 34 -10.41 -2.51 -10.41
C SER A 34 -9.67 -3.46 -9.47
N ARG A 35 -10.39 -4.08 -8.54
CA ARG A 35 -9.86 -5.19 -7.72
C ARG A 35 -9.05 -6.22 -8.50
N ALA A 36 -9.57 -6.68 -9.64
CA ALA A 36 -8.92 -7.74 -10.41
C ALA A 36 -7.58 -7.27 -10.97
N ALA A 37 -7.52 -6.03 -11.47
CA ALA A 37 -6.30 -5.42 -11.97
C ALA A 37 -5.27 -5.22 -10.84
N ILE A 38 -5.70 -4.75 -9.66
CA ILE A 38 -4.81 -4.62 -8.49
C ILE A 38 -4.12 -5.95 -8.18
N TYR A 39 -4.88 -7.04 -8.06
CA TYR A 39 -4.30 -8.35 -7.76
C TYR A 39 -3.49 -8.94 -8.91
N ALA A 40 -3.77 -8.57 -10.17
CA ALA A 40 -2.95 -8.96 -11.31
C ALA A 40 -1.59 -8.25 -11.28
N ASP A 41 -1.57 -6.95 -11.03
CA ASP A 41 -0.35 -6.16 -10.95
C ASP A 41 0.50 -6.54 -9.72
N ILE A 42 -0.13 -6.89 -8.59
CA ILE A 42 0.58 -7.45 -7.43
C ILE A 42 1.30 -8.75 -7.83
N ARG A 43 0.62 -9.67 -8.55
CA ARG A 43 1.27 -10.89 -9.05
C ARG A 43 2.38 -10.62 -10.06
N ALA A 44 2.28 -9.51 -10.80
CA ALA A 44 3.30 -9.07 -11.74
C ALA A 44 4.44 -8.28 -11.07
N GLY A 45 4.35 -7.97 -9.78
CA GLY A 45 5.31 -7.15 -9.05
C GLY A 45 5.31 -5.66 -9.44
N THR A 46 4.23 -5.17 -10.06
CA THR A 46 4.11 -3.78 -10.57
C THR A 46 3.20 -2.90 -9.73
N PHE A 47 2.73 -3.40 -8.59
CA PHE A 47 1.87 -2.68 -7.65
C PHE A 47 2.24 -3.01 -6.20
N PRO A 48 2.12 -2.06 -5.25
CA PRO A 48 2.46 -2.29 -3.85
C PRO A 48 1.72 -3.48 -3.23
N GLU A 49 2.43 -4.27 -2.42
CA GLU A 49 1.86 -5.41 -1.72
C GLU A 49 1.03 -4.95 -0.50
N PRO A 50 -0.10 -5.61 -0.21
CA PRO A 50 -0.89 -5.29 0.96
C PRO A 50 -0.26 -5.84 2.25
N VAL A 51 -0.44 -5.10 3.34
CA VAL A 51 -0.14 -5.52 4.70
C VAL A 51 -1.36 -6.23 5.33
N PRO A 52 -1.21 -7.43 5.90
CA PRO A 52 -2.27 -8.07 6.70
C PRO A 52 -2.56 -7.29 7.98
N ILE A 53 -3.83 -6.99 8.22
CA ILE A 53 -4.31 -6.25 9.41
C ILE A 53 -5.35 -7.05 10.21
N GLY A 54 -5.55 -8.32 9.85
CA GLY A 54 -6.43 -9.26 10.52
C GLY A 54 -6.53 -10.56 9.73
N ARG A 55 -7.26 -11.55 10.26
CA ARG A 55 -7.35 -12.91 9.70
C ARG A 55 -7.68 -12.97 8.20
N SER A 56 -8.54 -12.06 7.73
CA SER A 56 -8.96 -11.99 6.33
C SER A 56 -9.03 -10.54 5.83
N SER A 57 -8.28 -9.65 6.49
CA SER A 57 -8.28 -8.23 6.21
C SER A 57 -6.89 -7.76 5.87
N VAL A 58 -6.78 -7.00 4.79
CA VAL A 58 -5.54 -6.40 4.34
C VAL A 58 -5.75 -4.92 4.04
N ALA A 59 -4.66 -4.16 4.08
CA ALA A 59 -4.62 -2.74 3.74
C ALA A 59 -3.27 -2.37 3.11
N TRP A 60 -3.20 -1.21 2.47
CA TRP A 60 -1.98 -0.65 1.90
C TRP A 60 -1.58 0.60 2.67
N LEU A 61 -0.29 0.88 2.77
CA LEU A 61 0.15 2.20 3.23
C LEU A 61 -0.21 3.23 2.17
N GLU A 62 -0.89 4.30 2.56
CA GLU A 62 -1.25 5.38 1.66
C GLU A 62 -0.04 5.95 0.93
N ALA A 63 1.07 6.15 1.64
CA ALA A 63 2.33 6.63 1.06
C ALA A 63 2.88 5.74 -0.08
N GLU A 64 2.74 4.41 0.02
CA GLU A 64 3.20 3.50 -1.04
C GLU A 64 2.33 3.62 -2.30
N ILE A 65 1.02 3.80 -2.11
CA ILE A 65 0.08 4.05 -3.21
C ILE A 65 0.37 5.42 -3.85
N ASP A 66 0.62 6.45 -3.05
CA ASP A 66 0.98 7.78 -3.56
C ASP A 66 2.29 7.76 -4.34
N GLN A 67 3.30 7.05 -3.85
CA GLN A 67 4.56 6.87 -4.57
C GLN A 67 4.34 6.13 -5.90
N TRP A 68 3.57 5.04 -5.90
CA TRP A 68 3.23 4.32 -7.13
C TRP A 68 2.52 5.22 -8.16
N ILE A 69 1.60 6.09 -7.73
CA ILE A 69 0.95 7.06 -8.63
C ILE A 69 1.98 8.04 -9.19
N ALA A 70 2.87 8.57 -8.34
CA ALA A 70 3.92 9.50 -8.76
C ALA A 70 4.85 8.87 -9.81
N ASP A 71 5.23 7.60 -9.62
CA ASP A 71 6.08 6.86 -10.55
C ASP A 71 5.39 6.71 -11.92
N ARG A 72 4.11 6.35 -11.95
CA ARG A 72 3.32 6.26 -13.20
C ARG A 72 3.21 7.60 -13.92
N LEU A 73 3.10 8.70 -13.18
CA LEU A 73 3.10 10.05 -13.76
C LEU A 73 4.48 10.41 -14.31
N ALA A 74 5.56 10.04 -13.63
CA ALA A 74 6.92 10.25 -14.10
C ALA A 74 7.22 9.45 -15.38
N GLU A 75 6.84 8.16 -15.42
CA GLU A 75 6.93 7.33 -16.62
C GLU A 75 6.18 7.93 -17.81
N ARG A 76 4.96 8.46 -17.58
CA ARG A 76 4.20 9.16 -18.63
C ARG A 76 4.97 10.37 -19.17
N LYS A 77 5.60 11.17 -18.30
CA LYS A 77 6.39 12.34 -18.70
C LYS A 77 7.61 11.94 -19.53
N LEU A 78 8.29 10.85 -19.15
CA LEU A 78 9.44 10.32 -19.89
C LEU A 78 9.04 9.85 -21.29
N ILE A 79 7.91 9.17 -21.43
CA ILE A 79 7.40 8.72 -22.74
C ILE A 79 7.01 9.91 -23.62
N SER A 80 6.40 10.96 -23.05
CA SER A 80 6.04 12.16 -23.82
C SER A 80 7.21 13.06 -24.21
N ALA A 81 8.39 12.85 -23.63
CA ALA A 81 9.60 13.62 -23.89
C ALA A 81 10.59 12.91 -24.85
N ALA A 82 10.30 11.68 -25.27
CA ALA A 82 11.04 11.00 -26.32
C ALA A 82 10.53 11.48 -27.71
N PRO A 83 11.43 11.83 -28.65
CA PRO A 83 11.07 12.40 -29.96
C PRO A 83 10.39 11.40 -30.90
#